data_AF-A0A5N4A8T7-F1
#
_entry.id   AF-A0A5N4A8T7-F1
#
_cell.length_a   1.000
_cell.length_b   1.000
_cell.length_c   1.000
_cell.angle_alpha   90.00
_cell.angle_beta   90.00
_cell.angle_gamma   90.00
#
_symmetry.space_group_name_H-M   'P 1'
#
loop_
_entity.id
_entity.type
_entity.pdbx_description
1 polymer ?
#
loop_
_entity_poly.entity_id
_entity_poly.type
_entity_poly.pdbx_seq_one_letter_code
_entity_poly.pdbx_strand_id
1 'polypeptide(L)'
;MGVYCMILIYFATISGEFVCSNPSGSQEARIHDTLETYRRQSTQCKSDQFHCDSNDCISKEKVCDGKADCPNSDDEKLKECAEVTKEPPPGACLIPNHPNNGEYRLGLGNSTPGEYAPMYKVLVLQCEEPQYKPYPPALGVGADLPLCIDGKWSPTPPTCAPACKPLQSTTTTKVTCKHGDKILDNCDNPVHNTVAVFECEPFHEMPELSLNPDILCLNGSWDYPVPQCLPVCGHKRPKNVPHLVGDVTEKKSDYPWHVAVFNATNDNICGGSIISQRLVLSAAHCFTDQDGKLYPFEDYKIVAGKYYRNYDDPRDHGAQESAIEHIYIAPKYKAMYNYYEADLAIIVLKERLKVTGDVQPFGIDPPFLLYNCLWSSPTHLQTVESSKCRSLNLNTHPLDEKVSVFGPSHG
;
A
#
# COMPACT_ATOMS: atom_id res chain seq x y z
N MET A 1 -39.74 0.21 33.83
CA MET A 1 -40.65 -0.30 32.79
C MET A 1 -39.74 -0.87 31.71
N GLY A 2 -39.65 -2.18 31.49
CA GLY A 2 -40.68 -3.01 30.83
C GLY A 2 -40.60 -2.76 29.32
N VAL A 3 -40.33 -3.70 28.42
CA VAL A 3 -40.38 -5.18 28.46
C VAL A 3 -39.30 -5.73 27.53
N TYR A 4 -38.60 -6.81 27.92
CA TYR A 4 -38.18 -7.95 27.07
C TYR A 4 -37.25 -8.87 27.88
N CYS A 5 -37.87 -9.80 28.59
CA CYS A 5 -37.22 -10.97 29.16
C CYS A 5 -37.88 -12.19 28.50
N MET A 6 -37.10 -13.12 27.95
CA MET A 6 -37.42 -14.55 27.86
C MET A 6 -36.25 -15.32 27.21
N ILE A 7 -35.67 -16.23 27.99
CA ILE A 7 -35.09 -17.52 27.58
C ILE A 7 -33.73 -17.51 26.85
N LEU A 8 -32.70 -17.89 27.61
CA LEU A 8 -31.56 -18.68 27.16
C LEU A 8 -31.61 -20.06 27.85
N ILE A 9 -30.79 -21.00 27.34
CA ILE A 9 -30.52 -22.36 27.85
C ILE A 9 -31.54 -23.44 27.42
N TYR A 10 -31.06 -24.35 26.56
CA TYR A 10 -31.15 -25.79 26.81
C TYR A 10 -29.88 -26.48 26.30
N PHE A 11 -29.39 -27.46 27.06
CA PHE A 11 -28.26 -28.33 26.71
C PHE A 11 -28.71 -29.79 26.91
N ALA A 12 -27.97 -30.71 26.27
CA ALA A 12 -27.80 -32.14 26.58
C ALA A 12 -28.60 -33.23 25.80
N THR A 13 -27.87 -33.83 24.85
CA THR A 13 -27.56 -35.29 24.73
C THR A 13 -28.51 -36.29 24.03
N ILE A 14 -27.89 -37.45 23.69
CA ILE A 14 -28.41 -38.71 23.09
C ILE A 14 -28.49 -38.65 21.54
N SER A 15 -27.85 -39.50 20.72
CA SER A 15 -26.87 -40.61 20.89
C SER A 15 -26.33 -41.07 19.51
N GLY A 16 -25.11 -41.63 19.37
CA GLY A 16 -24.73 -42.40 18.17
C GLY A 16 -23.23 -42.45 17.79
N GLU A 17 -22.68 -43.65 17.57
CA GLU A 17 -21.23 -44.01 17.55
C GLU A 17 -20.94 -45.06 16.45
N PHE A 18 -19.71 -45.37 15.94
CA PHE A 18 -18.31 -44.97 16.24
C PHE A 18 -17.44 -45.16 14.94
N VAL A 19 -16.54 -44.24 14.59
CA VAL A 19 -15.04 -44.32 14.69
C VAL A 19 -14.24 -45.11 13.62
N CYS A 20 -13.44 -44.34 12.85
CA CYS A 20 -12.05 -44.49 12.36
C CYS A 20 -11.39 -45.81 11.86
N SER A 21 -10.77 -45.69 10.68
CA SER A 21 -9.34 -45.94 10.32
C SER A 21 -8.60 -47.26 10.66
N ASN A 22 -7.92 -47.85 9.65
CA ASN A 22 -6.44 -47.86 9.56
C ASN A 22 -5.88 -48.39 8.21
N PRO A 23 -4.57 -48.19 7.89
CA PRO A 23 -3.92 -48.67 6.66
C PRO A 23 -2.91 -49.83 6.87
N SER A 24 -2.25 -50.22 5.76
CA SER A 24 -0.96 -50.96 5.61
C SER A 24 -0.96 -52.50 5.46
N GLY A 25 -0.20 -52.99 4.46
CA GLY A 25 0.61 -54.23 4.60
C GLY A 25 0.46 -55.39 3.59
N SER A 26 1.38 -55.46 2.60
CA SER A 26 2.01 -56.66 2.00
C SER A 26 1.25 -57.79 1.24
N GLN A 27 1.55 -57.88 -0.07
CA GLN A 27 2.10 -59.01 -0.88
C GLN A 27 1.38 -60.37 -1.14
N GLU A 28 1.57 -60.83 -2.40
CA GLU A 28 1.55 -62.22 -2.95
C GLU A 28 0.21 -63.02 -2.96
N ALA A 29 -0.10 -63.92 -3.92
CA ALA A 29 0.42 -64.24 -5.26
C ALA A 29 -0.62 -65.05 -6.11
N ARG A 30 -0.29 -65.30 -7.39
CA ARG A 30 -1.01 -66.07 -8.45
C ARG A 30 -1.86 -67.30 -8.03
N ILE A 31 -2.87 -67.63 -8.86
CA ILE A 31 -2.95 -68.89 -9.66
C ILE A 31 -4.12 -68.85 -10.70
N HIS A 32 -3.96 -69.56 -11.83
CA HIS A 32 -4.99 -69.83 -12.88
C HIS A 32 -6.19 -70.63 -12.31
N ASP A 33 -7.35 -70.86 -12.92
CA ASP A 33 -7.81 -71.07 -14.30
C ASP A 33 -9.36 -70.87 -14.25
N THR A 34 -10.20 -70.78 -15.30
CA THR A 34 -10.32 -71.58 -16.52
C THR A 34 -11.18 -70.83 -17.55
N LEU A 35 -10.90 -70.98 -18.84
CA LEU A 35 -11.73 -70.46 -19.94
C LEU A 35 -12.72 -71.51 -20.51
N GLU A 36 -13.59 -71.02 -21.40
CA GLU A 36 -14.37 -71.76 -22.41
C GLU A 36 -15.62 -72.55 -21.98
N THR A 37 -16.81 -71.93 -22.11
CA THR A 37 -17.83 -72.41 -23.09
C THR A 37 -18.97 -71.40 -23.31
N TYR A 38 -18.86 -70.52 -24.30
CA TYR A 38 -19.73 -70.48 -25.49
C TYR A 38 -19.44 -69.24 -26.35
N ARG A 39 -19.17 -69.48 -27.64
CA ARG A 39 -18.71 -68.50 -28.61
C ARG A 39 -19.85 -68.09 -29.53
N ARG A 40 -20.24 -66.80 -29.57
CA ARG A 40 -20.59 -66.08 -30.82
C ARG A 40 -20.89 -64.58 -30.61
N GLN A 41 -20.14 -63.77 -31.37
CA GLN A 41 -20.57 -62.52 -32.01
C GLN A 41 -21.00 -61.34 -31.12
N SER A 42 -20.01 -60.59 -30.65
CA SER A 42 -19.96 -59.15 -30.99
C SER A 42 -18.57 -58.84 -31.57
N THR A 43 -18.50 -58.54 -32.86
CA THR A 43 -17.28 -58.05 -33.52
C THR A 43 -17.17 -56.55 -33.26
N GLN A 44 -16.47 -56.22 -32.18
CA GLN A 44 -16.01 -54.88 -31.91
C GLN A 44 -14.58 -55.02 -31.39
N CYS A 45 -13.63 -54.34 -32.04
CA CYS A 45 -12.25 -54.31 -31.55
C CYS A 45 -12.25 -53.77 -30.11
N LYS A 46 -11.26 -54.19 -29.31
CA LYS A 46 -11.12 -53.67 -27.94
C LYS A 46 -10.91 -52.14 -27.98
N SER A 47 -11.20 -51.45 -26.88
CA SER A 47 -11.14 -49.97 -26.82
C SER A 47 -9.75 -49.38 -27.08
N ASP A 48 -8.70 -50.18 -26.97
CA ASP A 48 -7.29 -49.91 -27.26
C ASP A 48 -6.86 -50.25 -28.70
N GLN A 49 -7.75 -50.82 -29.51
CA GLN A 49 -7.47 -51.26 -30.88
C GLN A 49 -8.13 -50.36 -31.94
N PHE A 50 -7.49 -50.31 -33.12
CA PHE A 50 -8.04 -49.69 -34.34
C PHE A 50 -8.66 -50.77 -35.23
N HIS A 51 -9.76 -50.47 -35.90
CA HIS A 51 -10.53 -51.40 -36.73
C HIS A 51 -10.27 -51.10 -38.22
N CYS A 52 -9.55 -51.98 -38.90
CA CYS A 52 -9.33 -51.92 -40.34
C CYS A 52 -10.66 -52.17 -41.10
N ASP A 53 -10.81 -51.64 -42.31
CA ASP A 53 -12.00 -51.88 -43.15
C ASP A 53 -12.17 -53.37 -43.55
N SER A 54 -11.11 -54.18 -43.40
CA SER A 54 -11.12 -55.64 -43.55
C SER A 54 -11.75 -56.41 -42.36
N ASN A 55 -12.21 -55.73 -41.31
CA ASN A 55 -12.59 -56.26 -39.99
C ASN A 55 -11.42 -56.83 -39.15
N ASP A 56 -10.18 -56.50 -39.50
CA ASP A 56 -9.02 -56.81 -38.65
C ASP A 56 -8.84 -55.74 -37.56
N CYS A 57 -8.30 -56.13 -36.41
CA CYS A 57 -8.03 -55.23 -35.28
C CYS A 57 -6.52 -55.10 -35.03
N ILE A 58 -5.96 -53.90 -35.22
CA ILE A 58 -4.54 -53.59 -34.93
C ILE A 58 -4.39 -52.72 -33.67
N SER A 59 -3.17 -52.55 -33.15
CA SER A 59 -2.93 -51.59 -32.06
C SER A 59 -3.09 -50.16 -32.57
N LYS A 60 -3.62 -49.24 -31.76
CA LYS A 60 -3.63 -47.80 -32.08
C LYS A 60 -2.24 -47.19 -32.24
N GLU A 61 -1.21 -47.85 -31.70
CA GLU A 61 0.20 -47.48 -31.85
C GLU A 61 0.76 -47.78 -33.26
N LYS A 62 0.03 -48.56 -34.07
CA LYS A 62 0.34 -48.94 -35.46
C LYS A 62 -0.51 -48.17 -36.48
N VAL A 63 -0.98 -46.99 -36.08
CA VAL A 63 -1.79 -46.10 -36.93
C VAL A 63 -0.96 -44.84 -37.15
N CYS A 64 -0.71 -44.49 -38.41
CA CYS A 64 0.25 -43.46 -38.81
C CYS A 64 1.71 -43.77 -38.38
N ASP A 65 2.12 -45.05 -38.35
CA ASP A 65 3.47 -45.48 -37.94
C ASP A 65 4.49 -45.57 -39.11
N GLY A 66 4.03 -45.30 -40.34
CA GLY A 66 4.80 -45.39 -41.57
C GLY A 66 4.83 -46.78 -42.21
N LYS A 67 4.07 -47.76 -41.69
CA LYS A 67 3.95 -49.13 -42.24
C LYS A 67 2.49 -49.50 -42.43
N ALA A 68 2.21 -50.27 -43.48
CA ALA A 68 0.90 -50.87 -43.69
C ALA A 68 0.73 -52.09 -42.79
N ASP A 69 0.04 -51.92 -41.66
CA ASP A 69 -0.33 -52.96 -40.70
C ASP A 69 -1.79 -53.45 -40.93
N CYS A 70 -2.68 -52.61 -41.49
CA CYS A 70 -3.94 -53.06 -42.09
C CYS A 70 -3.73 -53.64 -43.51
N PRO A 71 -4.48 -54.66 -43.94
CA PRO A 71 -4.33 -55.30 -45.27
C PRO A 71 -4.46 -54.36 -46.47
N ASN A 72 -5.23 -53.28 -46.32
CA ASN A 72 -5.44 -52.24 -47.33
C ASN A 72 -4.60 -50.98 -47.07
N SER A 73 -3.77 -50.93 -46.02
CA SER A 73 -3.01 -49.75 -45.58
C SER A 73 -3.89 -48.55 -45.16
N ASP A 74 -5.10 -48.79 -44.65
CA ASP A 74 -6.06 -47.73 -44.27
C ASP A 74 -5.66 -46.99 -42.99
N ASP A 75 -4.91 -47.68 -42.12
CA ASP A 75 -4.17 -47.18 -40.96
C ASP A 75 -3.17 -46.05 -41.28
N GLU A 76 -2.63 -46.03 -42.50
CA GLU A 76 -1.71 -44.99 -42.99
C GLU A 76 -2.40 -43.95 -43.90
N LYS A 77 -3.69 -44.15 -44.23
CA LYS A 77 -4.47 -43.32 -45.16
C LYS A 77 -5.51 -42.44 -44.48
N LEU A 78 -5.61 -42.49 -43.15
CA LEU A 78 -6.41 -41.54 -42.39
C LEU A 78 -5.93 -40.12 -42.70
N LYS A 79 -6.86 -39.18 -42.86
CA LYS A 79 -6.54 -37.76 -43.10
C LYS A 79 -5.69 -37.15 -41.98
N GLU A 80 -5.74 -37.74 -40.79
CA GLU A 80 -4.99 -37.36 -39.59
C GLU A 80 -3.51 -37.79 -39.66
N CYS A 81 -3.17 -38.83 -40.45
CA CYS A 81 -1.77 -39.21 -40.70
C CYS A 81 -1.00 -38.20 -41.57
N ALA A 82 -1.69 -37.21 -42.14
CA ALA A 82 -1.09 -36.17 -42.97
C ALA A 82 -0.60 -34.93 -42.17
N GLU A 83 -0.69 -34.93 -40.83
CA GLU A 83 -0.11 -33.87 -40.00
C GLU A 83 1.41 -34.01 -39.91
N VAL A 84 2.05 -33.46 -40.95
CA VAL A 84 3.49 -33.31 -41.15
C VAL A 84 4.28 -33.09 -39.85
N THR A 85 5.23 -33.99 -39.59
CA THR A 85 6.41 -33.71 -38.75
C THR A 85 7.20 -32.56 -39.38
N LYS A 86 6.85 -31.32 -39.03
CA LYS A 86 7.55 -30.12 -39.50
C LYS A 86 8.99 -30.15 -38.96
N GLU A 87 9.95 -30.55 -39.80
CA GLU A 87 11.36 -30.26 -39.54
C GLU A 87 11.50 -28.75 -39.28
N PRO A 88 12.20 -28.33 -38.22
CA PRO A 88 12.31 -26.93 -37.86
C PRO A 88 12.96 -26.12 -38.99
N PRO A 89 12.37 -24.99 -39.44
CA PRO A 89 13.03 -24.12 -40.38
C PRO A 89 14.40 -23.66 -39.83
N PRO A 90 15.45 -23.53 -40.66
CA PRO A 90 16.79 -23.21 -40.18
C PRO A 90 16.83 -21.95 -39.28
N GLY A 91 17.30 -22.10 -38.04
CA GLY A 91 17.40 -21.02 -37.06
C GLY A 91 16.08 -20.56 -36.42
N ALA A 92 14.94 -21.18 -36.75
CA ALA A 92 13.63 -20.84 -36.18
C ALA A 92 13.44 -21.42 -34.77
N CYS A 93 12.74 -20.67 -33.91
CA CYS A 93 12.56 -21.02 -32.50
C CYS A 93 11.16 -21.57 -32.25
N LEU A 94 11.04 -22.65 -31.48
CA LEU A 94 9.75 -23.17 -31.06
C LEU A 94 9.03 -22.14 -30.16
N ILE A 95 7.77 -21.83 -30.45
CA ILE A 95 6.94 -20.94 -29.64
C ILE A 95 6.54 -21.68 -28.37
N PRO A 96 6.91 -21.20 -27.16
CA PRO A 96 6.57 -21.88 -25.91
C PRO A 96 5.06 -21.89 -25.64
N ASN A 97 4.62 -22.82 -24.80
CA ASN A 97 3.28 -22.78 -24.23
C ASN A 97 3.05 -21.46 -23.47
N HIS A 98 1.85 -20.92 -23.59
CA HIS A 98 1.43 -19.71 -22.87
C HIS A 98 1.56 -19.93 -21.35
N PRO A 99 2.15 -18.99 -20.60
CA PRO A 99 2.26 -19.09 -19.14
C PRO A 99 0.89 -18.85 -18.47
N ASN A 100 0.75 -19.27 -17.21
CA ASN A 100 -0.46 -18.99 -16.44
C ASN A 100 -0.74 -17.48 -16.39
N ASN A 101 -1.97 -17.09 -16.74
CA ASN A 101 -2.45 -15.70 -16.79
C ASN A 101 -1.72 -14.80 -17.83
N GLY A 102 -1.21 -15.37 -18.93
CA GLY A 102 -0.63 -14.57 -20.02
C GLY A 102 -0.48 -15.29 -21.36
N GLU A 103 -0.51 -14.51 -22.44
CA GLU A 103 -0.39 -14.95 -23.83
C GLU A 103 0.96 -14.50 -24.41
N TYR A 104 1.58 -15.36 -25.23
CA TYR A 104 2.75 -14.98 -26.03
C TYR A 104 2.33 -14.50 -27.41
N ARG A 105 3.00 -13.46 -27.91
CA ARG A 105 2.73 -12.81 -29.20
C ARG A 105 4.04 -12.58 -29.94
N LEU A 106 4.01 -12.59 -31.27
CA LEU A 106 5.19 -12.36 -32.11
C LEU A 106 5.19 -10.92 -32.63
N GLY A 107 5.86 -10.03 -31.88
CA GLY A 107 5.74 -8.58 -32.04
C GLY A 107 4.30 -8.13 -31.82
N LEU A 108 3.65 -7.65 -32.90
CA LEU A 108 2.24 -7.24 -32.89
C LEU A 108 1.27 -8.34 -33.38
N GLY A 109 1.79 -9.49 -33.83
CA GLY A 109 0.99 -10.62 -34.31
C GLY A 109 0.69 -11.64 -33.21
N ASN A 110 -0.39 -12.40 -33.36
CA ASN A 110 -0.67 -13.55 -32.50
C ASN A 110 0.39 -14.65 -32.71
N SER A 111 0.48 -15.60 -31.77
CA SER A 111 1.37 -16.75 -31.89
C SER A 111 0.65 -18.04 -31.49
N THR A 112 1.00 -19.16 -32.13
CA THR A 112 0.45 -20.48 -31.82
C THR A 112 1.51 -21.28 -31.04
N PRO A 113 1.23 -21.73 -29.81
CA PRO A 113 2.12 -22.66 -29.11
C PRO A 113 2.45 -23.89 -29.94
N GLY A 114 3.72 -24.31 -29.93
CA GLY A 114 4.19 -25.47 -30.70
C GLY A 114 4.50 -25.20 -32.18
N GLU A 115 4.17 -24.02 -32.72
CA GLU A 115 4.67 -23.60 -34.04
C GLU A 115 6.08 -22.97 -33.95
N TYR A 116 6.72 -22.74 -35.11
CA TYR A 116 8.05 -22.16 -35.21
C TYR A 116 8.01 -20.67 -35.57
N ALA A 117 8.60 -19.83 -34.72
CA ALA A 117 8.85 -18.43 -34.99
C ALA A 117 10.12 -18.25 -35.86
N PRO A 118 10.07 -17.46 -36.95
CA PRO A 118 11.26 -17.13 -37.73
C PRO A 118 12.38 -16.47 -36.90
N MET A 119 13.62 -16.66 -37.34
CA MET A 119 14.80 -16.02 -36.75
C MET A 119 14.67 -14.48 -36.75
N TYR A 120 15.23 -13.84 -35.72
CA TYR A 120 15.09 -12.41 -35.40
C TYR A 120 13.67 -11.91 -35.12
N LYS A 121 12.69 -12.79 -34.88
CA LYS A 121 11.41 -12.39 -34.28
C LYS A 121 11.54 -12.16 -32.78
N VAL A 122 10.77 -11.21 -32.28
CA VAL A 122 10.66 -10.86 -30.86
C VAL A 122 9.42 -11.54 -30.28
N LEU A 123 9.57 -12.21 -29.13
CA LEU A 123 8.46 -12.72 -28.34
C LEU A 123 8.03 -11.65 -27.32
N VAL A 124 6.75 -11.31 -27.33
CA VAL A 124 6.13 -10.35 -26.40
C VAL A 124 5.17 -11.12 -25.51
N LEU A 125 5.29 -10.95 -24.19
CA LEU A 125 4.35 -11.49 -23.22
C LEU A 125 3.27 -10.43 -22.91
N GLN A 126 2.01 -10.82 -23.00
CA GLN A 126 0.86 -10.03 -22.59
C GLN A 126 0.13 -10.75 -21.46
N CYS A 127 0.16 -10.21 -20.23
CA CYS A 127 -0.61 -10.78 -19.11
C CYS A 127 -2.10 -10.40 -19.21
N GLU A 128 -2.97 -11.32 -18.79
CA GLU A 128 -4.43 -11.23 -19.01
C GLU A 128 -5.11 -10.21 -18.08
N GLU A 129 -4.73 -10.16 -16.80
CA GLU A 129 -5.33 -9.26 -15.81
C GLU A 129 -4.35 -8.17 -15.32
N PRO A 130 -4.83 -6.98 -14.91
CA PRO A 130 -3.97 -5.86 -14.53
C PRO A 130 -3.03 -6.11 -13.35
N GLN A 131 -3.34 -7.06 -12.46
CA GLN A 131 -2.45 -7.43 -11.35
C GLN A 131 -1.32 -8.39 -11.75
N TYR A 132 -1.32 -8.96 -12.95
CA TYR A 132 -0.20 -9.78 -13.42
C TYR A 132 0.74 -8.96 -14.30
N LYS A 133 2.05 -9.13 -14.12
CA LYS A 133 3.09 -8.42 -14.87
C LYS A 133 4.20 -9.38 -15.30
N PRO A 134 4.93 -9.07 -16.39
CA PRO A 134 6.10 -9.83 -16.79
C PRO A 134 7.15 -9.91 -15.69
N TYR A 135 7.65 -11.13 -15.44
CA TYR A 135 8.72 -11.44 -14.52
C TYR A 135 9.82 -12.25 -15.24
N PRO A 136 11.11 -11.89 -15.12
CA PRO A 136 11.64 -10.71 -14.42
C PRO A 136 11.15 -9.40 -15.07
N PRO A 137 11.13 -8.28 -14.31
CA PRO A 137 10.67 -7.00 -14.84
C PRO A 137 11.62 -6.49 -15.93
N ALA A 138 11.06 -5.80 -16.93
CA ALA A 138 11.86 -5.12 -17.95
C ALA A 138 12.65 -3.96 -17.31
N LEU A 139 13.94 -3.84 -17.65
CA LEU A 139 14.89 -2.99 -16.93
C LEU A 139 15.57 -1.99 -17.88
N GLY A 140 15.04 -0.75 -17.91
CA GLY A 140 15.63 0.39 -18.62
C GLY A 140 15.00 0.69 -19.99
N VAL A 141 15.59 1.67 -20.68
CA VAL A 141 15.12 2.19 -21.98
C VAL A 141 15.44 1.18 -23.09
N GLY A 142 14.46 0.32 -23.36
CA GLY A 142 14.60 -0.85 -24.23
C GLY A 142 14.46 -2.11 -23.38
N ALA A 143 13.22 -2.61 -23.27
CA ALA A 143 12.98 -3.88 -22.60
C ALA A 143 13.77 -4.99 -23.30
N ASP A 144 14.52 -5.79 -22.53
CA ASP A 144 15.24 -6.98 -22.99
C ASP A 144 14.22 -8.08 -23.39
N LEU A 145 13.51 -7.87 -24.49
CA LEU A 145 12.51 -8.79 -25.01
C LEU A 145 13.20 -10.00 -25.66
N PRO A 146 12.73 -11.23 -25.41
CA PRO A 146 13.29 -12.44 -26.02
C PRO A 146 13.32 -12.36 -27.55
N LEU A 147 14.52 -12.41 -28.13
CA LEU A 147 14.73 -12.52 -29.57
C LEU A 147 15.00 -13.99 -29.93
N CYS A 148 14.44 -14.44 -31.05
CA CYS A 148 14.78 -15.73 -31.63
C CYS A 148 16.13 -15.65 -32.36
N ILE A 149 17.14 -16.37 -31.88
CA ILE A 149 18.49 -16.44 -32.46
C ILE A 149 18.93 -17.90 -32.45
N ASP A 150 19.33 -18.43 -33.62
CA ASP A 150 19.86 -19.80 -33.79
C ASP A 150 19.01 -20.89 -33.11
N GLY A 151 17.68 -20.80 -33.27
CA GLY A 151 16.72 -21.74 -32.69
C GLY A 151 16.46 -21.61 -31.19
N LYS A 152 16.99 -20.57 -30.52
CA LYS A 152 16.78 -20.30 -29.10
C LYS A 152 16.25 -18.88 -28.84
N TRP A 153 15.42 -18.75 -27.82
CA TRP A 153 15.00 -17.45 -27.28
C TRP A 153 16.08 -16.89 -26.34
N SER A 154 16.52 -15.66 -26.58
CA SER A 154 17.49 -14.96 -25.73
C SER A 154 17.09 -13.48 -25.54
N PRO A 155 16.94 -12.98 -24.29
CA PRO A 155 16.98 -13.74 -23.03
C PRO A 155 15.83 -14.76 -22.93
N THR A 156 15.84 -15.55 -21.85
CA THR A 156 14.77 -16.52 -21.58
C THR A 156 13.39 -15.84 -21.50
N PRO A 157 12.33 -16.40 -22.12
CA PRO A 157 10.99 -15.84 -22.06
C PRO A 157 10.49 -15.57 -20.63
N PRO A 158 9.96 -14.37 -20.33
CA PRO A 158 9.42 -14.05 -19.01
C PRO A 158 8.08 -14.76 -18.78
N THR A 159 7.65 -14.85 -17.53
CA THR A 159 6.33 -15.37 -17.14
C THR A 159 5.47 -14.28 -16.49
N CYS A 160 4.15 -14.49 -16.39
CA CYS A 160 3.29 -13.57 -15.65
C CYS A 160 3.32 -13.90 -14.16
N ALA A 161 3.72 -12.92 -13.34
CA ALA A 161 3.73 -13.00 -11.88
C ALA A 161 2.79 -11.95 -11.27
N PRO A 162 2.16 -12.22 -10.12
CA PRO A 162 1.33 -11.23 -9.44
C PRO A 162 2.20 -10.07 -8.92
N ALA A 163 1.81 -8.85 -9.28
CA ALA A 163 2.45 -7.61 -8.90
C ALA A 163 1.80 -7.02 -7.64
N CYS A 164 2.63 -6.41 -6.79
CA CYS A 164 2.19 -5.70 -5.61
C CYS A 164 1.50 -4.38 -5.97
N LYS A 165 0.78 -3.79 -5.00
CA LYS A 165 0.11 -2.51 -5.19
C LYS A 165 1.14 -1.43 -5.62
N PRO A 166 0.86 -0.66 -6.69
CA PRO A 166 1.72 0.44 -7.11
C PRO A 166 2.00 1.41 -5.96
N LEU A 167 3.23 1.92 -5.90
CA LEU A 167 3.63 2.95 -4.93
C LEU A 167 3.99 4.23 -5.67
N GLN A 168 3.74 5.38 -5.04
CA GLN A 168 4.08 6.70 -5.56
C GLN A 168 4.70 7.54 -4.45
N SER A 169 5.69 8.36 -4.79
CA SER A 169 6.25 9.33 -3.86
C SER A 169 5.19 10.38 -3.48
N THR A 170 5.15 10.74 -2.21
CA THR A 170 4.26 11.77 -1.65
C THR A 170 5.04 13.04 -1.35
N THR A 171 4.35 14.08 -0.86
CA THR A 171 5.01 15.32 -0.40
C THR A 171 5.85 15.18 0.88
N THR A 172 5.80 14.03 1.55
CA THR A 172 6.56 13.78 2.79
C THR A 172 7.48 12.56 2.72
N THR A 173 7.21 11.64 1.80
CA THR A 173 7.88 10.33 1.71
C THR A 173 8.20 10.04 0.24
N LYS A 174 9.48 9.94 -0.08
CA LYS A 174 9.99 9.48 -1.37
C LYS A 174 10.12 7.96 -1.35
N VAL A 175 9.66 7.29 -2.41
CA VAL A 175 9.80 5.84 -2.57
C VAL A 175 10.69 5.52 -3.77
N THR A 176 11.55 4.52 -3.65
CA THR A 176 12.41 4.02 -4.73
C THR A 176 12.34 2.50 -4.77
N CYS A 177 11.93 1.93 -5.91
CA CYS A 177 11.86 0.48 -6.08
C CYS A 177 13.16 -0.06 -6.68
N LYS A 178 13.66 -1.17 -6.14
CA LYS A 178 14.83 -1.92 -6.64
C LYS A 178 14.46 -3.39 -6.84
N HIS A 179 15.04 -4.04 -7.84
CA HIS A 179 14.86 -5.46 -8.10
C HIS A 179 16.25 -6.09 -8.30
N GLY A 180 16.68 -6.89 -7.32
CA GLY A 180 18.11 -7.17 -7.12
C GLY A 180 18.90 -5.88 -6.93
N ASP A 181 20.04 -5.76 -7.60
CA ASP A 181 20.92 -4.57 -7.53
C ASP A 181 20.47 -3.41 -8.44
N LYS A 182 19.41 -3.59 -9.24
CA LYS A 182 18.95 -2.57 -10.21
C LYS A 182 17.80 -1.73 -9.65
N ILE A 183 17.94 -0.41 -9.75
CA ILE A 183 16.86 0.55 -9.46
C ILE A 183 15.88 0.56 -10.64
N LEU A 184 14.58 0.56 -10.34
CA LEU A 184 13.50 0.69 -11.32
C LEU A 184 13.19 2.17 -11.57
N ASP A 185 12.80 2.52 -12.81
CA ASP A 185 12.43 3.90 -13.16
C ASP A 185 11.21 4.42 -12.36
N ASN A 186 10.32 3.51 -11.94
CA ASN A 186 9.18 3.80 -11.09
C ASN A 186 8.73 2.58 -10.26
N CYS A 187 7.71 2.78 -9.43
CA CYS A 187 7.09 1.75 -8.59
C CYS A 187 5.68 1.33 -9.09
N ASP A 188 5.41 1.44 -10.40
CA ASP A 188 4.08 1.17 -10.98
C ASP A 188 3.76 -0.31 -11.11
N ASN A 189 4.79 -1.14 -11.34
CA ASN A 189 4.64 -2.58 -11.62
C ASN A 189 5.61 -3.44 -10.78
N PRO A 190 5.60 -3.32 -9.43
CA PRO A 190 6.50 -4.07 -8.56
C PRO A 190 6.12 -5.55 -8.54
N VAL A 191 7.03 -6.42 -8.98
CA VAL A 191 6.82 -7.88 -9.03
C VAL A 191 7.49 -8.56 -7.84
N HIS A 192 7.28 -9.88 -7.69
CA HIS A 192 7.92 -10.67 -6.63
C HIS A 192 9.42 -10.37 -6.51
N ASN A 193 9.95 -10.24 -5.28
CA ASN A 193 11.31 -9.80 -4.95
C ASN A 193 11.69 -8.36 -5.33
N THR A 194 10.77 -7.50 -5.76
CA THR A 194 10.98 -6.04 -5.75
C THR A 194 10.98 -5.53 -4.31
N VAL A 195 12.01 -4.76 -3.93
CA VAL A 195 12.09 -4.05 -2.64
C VAL A 195 11.75 -2.59 -2.87
N ALA A 196 10.88 -2.01 -2.03
CA ALA A 196 10.62 -0.57 -2.01
C ALA A 196 11.31 0.07 -0.80
N VAL A 197 12.22 0.99 -1.09
CA VAL A 197 13.00 1.81 -0.15
C VAL A 197 12.27 3.12 0.09
N PHE A 198 12.18 3.57 1.35
CA PHE A 198 11.53 4.83 1.69
C PHE A 198 12.51 5.82 2.33
N GLU A 199 12.48 7.05 1.84
CA GLU A 199 13.24 8.18 2.37
C GLU A 199 12.26 9.29 2.77
N CYS A 200 12.47 9.91 3.93
CA CYS A 200 11.66 11.05 4.34
C CYS A 200 12.17 12.34 3.69
N GLU A 201 11.23 13.17 3.21
CA GLU A 201 11.54 14.52 2.76
C GLU A 201 12.05 15.39 3.94
N PRO A 202 12.83 16.46 3.70
CA PRO A 202 13.38 17.30 4.75
C PRO A 202 12.35 17.73 5.81
N PHE A 203 12.78 17.75 7.07
CA PHE A 203 11.94 18.04 8.24
C PHE A 203 10.79 17.06 8.50
N HIS A 204 10.85 15.86 7.91
CA HIS A 204 10.00 14.72 8.26
C HIS A 204 10.85 13.54 8.74
N GLU A 205 10.29 12.71 9.60
CA GLU A 205 10.92 11.52 10.16
C GLU A 205 9.97 10.32 10.10
N MET A 206 10.54 9.12 10.07
CA MET A 206 9.78 7.88 10.18
C MET A 206 9.56 7.58 11.67
N PRO A 207 8.34 7.22 12.11
CA PRO A 207 8.08 6.91 13.53
C PRO A 207 9.03 5.81 14.05
N GLU A 208 9.39 5.83 15.34
CA GLU A 208 10.34 4.85 15.92
C GLU A 208 9.93 3.37 15.72
N LEU A 209 8.63 3.09 15.61
CA LEU A 209 8.06 1.77 15.29
C LEU A 209 8.27 1.36 13.82
N SER A 210 8.92 2.19 13.02
CA SER A 210 9.15 2.05 11.58
C SER A 210 10.62 2.35 11.23
N LEU A 211 11.56 1.83 12.03
CA LEU A 211 13.00 1.85 11.75
C LEU A 211 13.31 1.13 10.42
N ASN A 212 13.32 1.89 9.32
CA ASN A 212 13.62 1.49 7.94
C ASN A 212 13.07 0.12 7.49
N PRO A 213 11.74 -0.09 7.46
CA PRO A 213 11.14 -1.19 6.72
C PRO A 213 11.23 -0.89 5.21
N ASP A 214 12.38 -1.23 4.62
CA ASP A 214 12.45 -1.59 3.21
C ASP A 214 11.44 -2.74 3.00
N ILE A 215 10.32 -2.49 2.31
CA ILE A 215 9.25 -3.49 2.16
C ILE A 215 9.48 -4.35 0.93
N LEU A 216 9.21 -5.65 1.04
CA LEU A 216 9.43 -6.65 0.01
C LEU A 216 8.11 -7.06 -0.65
N CYS A 217 8.08 -7.08 -1.98
CA CYS A 217 6.95 -7.60 -2.74
C CYS A 217 6.98 -9.13 -2.74
N LEU A 218 6.02 -9.75 -2.05
CA LEU A 218 5.85 -11.19 -1.92
C LEU A 218 4.52 -11.62 -2.57
N ASN A 219 4.61 -12.28 -3.72
CA ASN A 219 3.47 -12.88 -4.42
C ASN A 219 2.27 -11.94 -4.64
N GLY A 220 2.54 -10.67 -4.98
CA GLY A 220 1.50 -9.65 -5.21
C GLY A 220 1.01 -8.92 -3.96
N SER A 221 1.62 -9.14 -2.80
CA SER A 221 1.39 -8.34 -1.59
C SER A 221 2.70 -7.84 -0.99
N TRP A 222 2.69 -6.62 -0.46
CA TRP A 222 3.79 -6.10 0.35
C TRP A 222 3.80 -6.82 1.70
N ASP A 223 4.98 -7.19 2.19
CA ASP A 223 5.17 -7.89 3.46
C ASP A 223 4.84 -7.04 4.70
N TYR A 224 5.10 -5.73 4.61
CA TYR A 224 4.75 -4.73 5.63
C TYR A 224 3.84 -3.62 5.08
N PRO A 225 3.09 -2.91 5.96
CA PRO A 225 2.38 -1.69 5.60
C PRO A 225 3.35 -0.62 5.07
N VAL A 226 2.90 0.17 4.09
CA VAL A 226 3.65 1.31 3.55
C VAL A 226 3.88 2.34 4.66
N PRO A 227 5.14 2.67 5.01
CA PRO A 227 5.42 3.67 6.04
C PRO A 227 5.07 5.08 5.56
N GLN A 228 4.71 5.95 6.50
CA GLN A 228 4.44 7.36 6.24
C GLN A 228 5.36 8.22 7.12
N CYS A 229 6.14 9.09 6.48
CA CYS A 229 6.94 10.08 7.20
C CYS A 229 6.06 11.19 7.76
N LEU A 230 6.24 11.49 9.04
CA LEU A 230 5.51 12.53 9.78
C LEU A 230 6.40 13.77 9.97
N PRO A 231 5.82 14.98 10.04
CA PRO A 231 6.60 16.18 10.34
C PRO A 231 7.32 16.06 11.69
N VAL A 232 8.62 16.37 11.71
CA VAL A 232 9.40 16.50 12.95
C VAL A 232 8.73 17.56 13.83
N CYS A 233 8.52 17.25 15.11
CA CYS A 233 7.83 18.14 16.05
C CYS A 233 8.68 18.47 17.28
N GLY A 234 8.42 19.60 17.93
CA GLY A 234 9.01 19.98 19.23
C GLY A 234 10.51 20.31 19.24
N HIS A 235 11.22 20.15 18.12
CA HIS A 235 12.65 20.43 18.01
C HIS A 235 12.93 21.93 17.78
N LYS A 236 13.65 22.57 18.69
CA LYS A 236 14.14 23.95 18.49
C LYS A 236 15.24 23.98 17.43
N ARG A 237 15.38 25.11 16.72
CA ARG A 237 16.52 25.30 15.82
C ARG A 237 17.85 25.28 16.60
N PRO A 238 18.93 24.69 16.04
CA PRO A 238 20.25 24.78 16.67
C PRO A 238 20.81 26.20 16.54
N LYS A 239 21.20 26.80 17.66
CA LYS A 239 21.56 28.23 17.79
C LYS A 239 22.76 28.73 16.96
N ASN A 240 23.48 27.82 16.29
CA ASN A 240 24.73 28.10 15.58
C ASN A 240 24.67 27.75 14.08
N VAL A 241 23.49 27.55 13.49
CA VAL A 241 23.34 27.37 12.04
C VAL A 241 23.06 28.73 11.38
N PRO A 242 24.04 29.39 10.73
CA PRO A 242 23.79 30.65 10.04
C PRO A 242 22.83 30.41 8.87
N HIS A 243 21.72 31.14 8.83
CA HIS A 243 20.81 31.13 7.69
C HIS A 243 21.33 32.09 6.63
N LEU A 244 21.91 31.54 5.56
CA LEU A 244 22.43 32.28 4.41
C LEU A 244 21.32 32.39 3.36
N VAL A 245 20.77 33.58 3.18
CA VAL A 245 19.85 33.90 2.08
C VAL A 245 20.59 34.87 1.15
N GLY A 246 21.16 34.34 0.08
CA GLY A 246 22.15 35.07 -0.71
C GLY A 246 23.42 35.36 0.11
N ASP A 247 23.82 36.63 0.17
CA ASP A 247 25.05 37.11 0.83
C ASP A 247 24.77 37.77 2.20
N VAL A 248 23.62 37.48 2.81
CA VAL A 248 23.18 38.08 4.09
C VAL A 248 22.85 36.99 5.11
N THR A 249 23.35 37.17 6.34
CA THR A 249 22.95 36.35 7.51
C THR A 249 21.68 36.90 8.13
N GLU A 250 20.59 36.15 8.04
CA GLU A 250 19.31 36.56 8.62
C GLU A 250 19.03 35.92 9.99
N LYS A 251 18.42 36.68 10.89
CA LYS A 251 17.91 36.15 12.16
C LYS A 251 16.59 35.44 11.91
N LYS A 252 16.47 34.22 12.42
CA LYS A 252 15.28 33.38 12.32
C LYS A 252 14.83 32.94 13.72
N SER A 253 13.60 32.45 13.83
CA SER A 253 13.04 32.02 15.12
C SER A 253 13.67 30.70 15.60
N ASP A 254 14.11 30.67 16.86
CA ASP A 254 14.46 29.41 17.57
C ASP A 254 13.23 28.48 17.74
N TYR A 255 12.02 29.01 17.54
CA TYR A 255 10.72 28.40 17.80
C TYR A 255 9.92 28.28 16.49
N PRO A 256 10.14 27.21 15.69
CA PRO A 256 9.50 27.06 14.38
C PRO A 256 7.99 26.77 14.44
N TRP A 257 7.46 26.47 15.63
CA TRP A 257 6.01 26.38 15.87
C TRP A 257 5.34 27.71 16.17
N HIS A 258 6.07 28.80 16.36
CA HIS A 258 5.44 30.08 16.67
C HIS A 258 4.71 30.65 15.45
N VAL A 259 3.47 31.11 15.68
CA VAL A 259 2.73 31.92 14.71
C VAL A 259 2.31 33.25 15.32
N ALA A 260 2.24 34.27 14.48
CA ALA A 260 1.64 35.55 14.80
C ALA A 260 0.17 35.56 14.33
N VAL A 261 -0.72 36.07 15.19
CA VAL A 261 -2.12 36.36 14.86
C VAL A 261 -2.21 37.84 14.51
N PHE A 262 -2.59 38.13 13.27
CA PHE A 262 -2.84 39.49 12.79
C PHE A 262 -4.33 39.73 12.62
N ASN A 263 -4.78 40.94 12.95
CA ASN A 263 -6.13 41.40 12.65
C ASN A 263 -6.23 42.02 11.24
N ALA A 264 -7.42 42.50 10.88
CA ALA A 264 -7.69 43.18 9.61
C ALA A 264 -6.88 44.48 9.37
N THR A 265 -6.34 45.11 10.41
CA THR A 265 -5.45 46.30 10.32
C THR A 265 -3.97 45.94 10.24
N ASN A 266 -3.62 44.65 10.13
CA ASN A 266 -2.25 44.13 10.15
C ASN A 266 -1.49 44.35 11.47
N ASP A 267 -2.21 44.54 12.59
CA ASP A 267 -1.64 44.59 13.92
C ASP A 267 -1.45 43.17 14.48
N ASN A 268 -0.25 42.89 15.01
CA ASN A 268 0.04 41.64 15.70
C ASN A 268 -0.61 41.68 17.10
N ILE A 269 -1.78 41.04 17.23
CA ILE A 269 -2.57 41.07 18.47
C ILE A 269 -2.23 39.93 19.43
N CYS A 270 -1.86 38.76 18.92
CA CYS A 270 -1.66 37.54 19.69
C CYS A 270 -0.64 36.60 19.03
N GLY A 271 -0.25 35.57 19.77
CA GLY A 271 0.55 34.45 19.25
C GLY A 271 -0.21 33.13 19.25
N GLY A 272 0.38 32.13 18.62
CA GLY A 272 -0.06 30.74 18.71
C GLY A 272 1.11 29.76 18.56
N SER A 273 0.80 28.47 18.68
CA SER A 273 1.69 27.36 18.38
C SER A 273 1.07 26.43 17.34
N ILE A 274 1.79 26.13 16.27
CA ILE A 274 1.42 25.10 15.28
C ILE A 274 1.35 23.75 16.02
N ILE A 275 0.25 23.03 15.86
CA ILE A 275 0.10 21.65 16.39
C ILE A 275 -0.15 20.62 15.27
N SER A 276 -0.52 21.08 14.07
CA SER A 276 -0.42 20.33 12.82
C SER A 276 -0.33 21.29 11.64
N GLN A 277 -0.09 20.79 10.42
CA GLN A 277 -0.08 21.61 9.19
C GLN A 277 -1.37 22.43 8.96
N ARG A 278 -2.48 22.14 9.64
CA ARG A 278 -3.76 22.86 9.51
C ARG A 278 -4.32 23.36 10.85
N LEU A 279 -3.61 23.16 11.97
CA LEU A 279 -4.13 23.45 13.30
C LEU A 279 -3.13 24.27 14.11
N VAL A 280 -3.63 25.33 14.73
CA VAL A 280 -2.88 26.20 15.66
C VAL A 280 -3.59 26.24 17.00
N LEU A 281 -2.82 26.07 18.07
CA LEU A 281 -3.23 26.32 19.45
C LEU A 281 -2.97 27.79 19.81
N SER A 282 -3.96 28.47 20.39
CA SER A 282 -3.86 29.84 20.87
C SER A 282 -4.77 30.04 22.10
N ALA A 283 -4.89 31.27 22.61
CA ALA A 283 -5.76 31.62 23.72
C ALA A 283 -7.15 32.02 23.22
N ALA A 284 -8.19 31.82 24.04
CA ALA A 284 -9.56 32.18 23.69
C ALA A 284 -9.79 33.70 23.71
N HIS A 285 -9.21 34.40 24.69
CA HIS A 285 -9.35 35.85 24.85
C HIS A 285 -8.82 36.67 23.65
N CYS A 286 -7.98 36.07 22.80
CA CYS A 286 -7.51 36.69 21.55
C CYS A 286 -8.63 36.89 20.52
N PHE A 287 -9.72 36.13 20.62
CA PHE A 287 -10.79 36.04 19.62
C PHE A 287 -12.18 36.34 20.19
N THR A 288 -12.29 36.75 21.47
CA THR A 288 -13.56 37.01 22.13
C THR A 288 -13.61 38.38 22.80
N ASP A 289 -14.81 38.95 22.90
CA ASP A 289 -15.06 40.12 23.74
C ASP A 289 -15.07 39.79 25.25
N GLN A 290 -15.39 40.79 26.09
CA GLN A 290 -15.42 40.67 27.55
C GLN A 290 -16.48 39.68 28.07
N ASP A 291 -17.51 39.40 27.27
CA ASP A 291 -18.60 38.46 27.58
C ASP A 291 -18.31 37.05 27.02
N GLY A 292 -17.20 36.87 26.29
CA GLY A 292 -16.79 35.61 25.70
C GLY A 292 -17.40 35.32 24.34
N LYS A 293 -18.04 36.31 23.70
CA LYS A 293 -18.59 36.18 22.35
C LYS A 293 -17.46 36.31 21.33
N LEU A 294 -17.41 35.38 20.38
CA LEU A 294 -16.40 35.35 19.32
C LEU A 294 -16.56 36.54 18.36
N TYR A 295 -15.43 37.16 17.99
CA TYR A 295 -15.32 38.06 16.84
C TYR A 295 -15.36 37.27 15.51
N PRO A 296 -15.68 37.92 14.36
CA PRO A 296 -15.61 37.27 13.06
C PRO A 296 -14.20 36.70 12.82
N PHE A 297 -14.10 35.43 12.40
CA PHE A 297 -12.78 34.81 12.21
C PHE A 297 -12.09 35.31 10.94
N GLU A 298 -12.86 35.88 10.02
CA GLU A 298 -12.44 36.53 8.78
C GLU A 298 -11.65 37.84 9.03
N ASP A 299 -11.81 38.46 10.21
CA ASP A 299 -11.05 39.63 10.64
C ASP A 299 -9.61 39.26 11.07
N TYR A 300 -9.22 37.98 10.99
CA TYR A 300 -7.92 37.49 11.41
C TYR A 300 -7.21 36.63 10.36
N LYS A 301 -5.88 36.64 10.45
CA LYS A 301 -4.99 35.78 9.66
C LYS A 301 -3.82 35.29 10.50
N ILE A 302 -3.32 34.11 10.14
CA ILE A 302 -2.25 33.43 10.85
C ILE A 302 -1.00 33.46 9.97
N VAL A 303 0.11 33.96 10.52
CA VAL A 303 1.38 34.01 9.79
C VAL A 303 2.47 33.27 10.57
N ALA A 304 3.00 32.21 9.96
CA ALA A 304 4.05 31.35 10.49
C ALA A 304 5.43 31.71 9.91
N GLY A 305 6.51 31.33 10.61
CA GLY A 305 7.88 31.49 10.11
C GLY A 305 8.43 32.92 10.16
N LYS A 306 7.77 33.82 10.90
CA LYS A 306 8.23 35.20 11.14
C LYS A 306 9.18 35.28 12.34
N TYR A 307 10.13 36.20 12.25
CA TYR A 307 10.97 36.66 13.36
C TYR A 307 10.60 38.08 13.80
N TYR A 308 10.17 38.94 12.87
CA TYR A 308 9.83 40.34 13.16
C TYR A 308 8.34 40.55 13.41
N ARG A 309 8.01 41.50 14.32
CA ARG A 309 6.63 41.76 14.76
C ARG A 309 5.76 42.42 13.69
N ASN A 310 6.36 43.25 12.83
CA ASN A 310 5.67 43.93 11.74
C ASN A 310 5.15 42.90 10.74
N TYR A 311 3.93 43.08 10.23
CA TYR A 311 3.30 42.16 9.29
C TYR A 311 4.14 41.93 8.01
N ASP A 312 4.32 42.98 7.20
CA ASP A 312 5.13 42.95 5.97
C ASP A 312 6.62 43.27 6.21
N ASP A 313 7.27 42.64 7.21
CA ASP A 313 8.72 42.82 7.38
C ASP A 313 9.48 42.10 6.25
N PRO A 314 10.26 42.82 5.41
CA PRO A 314 10.85 42.22 4.21
C PRO A 314 11.92 41.17 4.51
N ARG A 315 12.42 41.08 5.75
CA ARG A 315 13.42 40.11 6.21
C ARG A 315 12.82 38.78 6.65
N ASP A 316 11.50 38.67 6.75
CA ASP A 316 10.82 37.41 7.06
C ASP A 316 10.66 36.53 5.80
N HIS A 317 11.77 36.30 5.09
CA HIS A 317 11.80 35.48 3.89
C HIS A 317 11.30 34.05 4.17
N GLY A 318 10.25 33.63 3.45
CA GLY A 318 9.62 32.32 3.64
C GLY A 318 8.57 32.26 4.77
N ALA A 319 8.14 33.41 5.31
CA ALA A 319 6.92 33.47 6.11
C ALA A 319 5.70 32.96 5.32
N GLN A 320 4.78 32.31 6.00
CA GLN A 320 3.62 31.64 5.40
C GLN A 320 2.34 32.15 6.04
N GLU A 321 1.46 32.73 5.23
CA GLU A 321 0.13 33.16 5.66
C GLU A 321 -0.92 32.08 5.37
N SER A 322 -1.90 31.96 6.26
CA SER A 322 -3.16 31.29 5.98
C SER A 322 -4.34 32.03 6.61
N ALA A 323 -5.46 32.05 5.89
CA ALA A 323 -6.74 32.52 6.41
C ALA A 323 -7.31 31.51 7.42
N ILE A 324 -8.12 31.99 8.36
CA ILE A 324 -8.85 31.13 9.28
C ILE A 324 -10.09 30.55 8.58
N GLU A 325 -10.32 29.25 8.77
CA GLU A 325 -11.54 28.56 8.35
C GLU A 325 -12.54 28.42 9.50
N HIS A 326 -12.04 28.20 10.73
CA HIS A 326 -12.86 28.11 11.93
C HIS A 326 -12.03 28.34 13.21
N ILE A 327 -12.68 28.81 14.29
CA ILE A 327 -12.09 28.90 15.63
C ILE A 327 -12.95 28.09 16.61
N TYR A 328 -12.36 27.11 17.28
CA TYR A 328 -12.98 26.37 18.37
C TYR A 328 -12.48 26.88 19.72
N ILE A 329 -13.36 27.52 20.48
CA ILE A 329 -13.10 27.91 21.86
C ILE A 329 -13.40 26.74 22.80
N ALA A 330 -12.61 26.56 23.85
CA ALA A 330 -12.85 25.53 24.85
C ALA A 330 -14.26 25.68 25.48
N PRO A 331 -15.08 24.61 25.59
CA PRO A 331 -16.46 24.72 26.12
C PRO A 331 -16.58 25.18 27.58
N LYS A 332 -15.47 25.19 28.32
CA LYS A 332 -15.38 25.72 29.69
C LYS A 332 -14.83 27.14 29.75
N TYR A 333 -14.54 27.77 28.61
CA TYR A 333 -14.00 29.11 28.58
C TYR A 333 -14.93 30.08 29.30
N LYS A 334 -14.38 30.86 30.22
CA LYS A 334 -15.09 31.98 30.84
C LYS A 334 -14.26 33.24 30.71
N ALA A 335 -14.83 34.25 30.06
CA ALA A 335 -14.17 35.52 29.78
C ALA A 335 -13.88 36.36 31.05
N MET A 336 -13.45 37.61 30.86
CA MET A 336 -12.83 38.49 31.85
C MET A 336 -13.48 38.48 33.25
N TYR A 337 -14.82 38.49 33.34
CA TYR A 337 -15.56 38.47 34.61
C TYR A 337 -15.43 37.18 35.44
N ASN A 338 -14.77 36.15 34.91
CA ASN A 338 -14.66 34.80 35.47
C ASN A 338 -13.22 34.24 35.41
N TYR A 339 -12.21 35.11 35.45
CA TYR A 339 -10.79 34.75 35.59
C TYR A 339 -10.16 33.91 34.45
N TYR A 340 -10.69 33.98 33.23
CA TYR A 340 -10.09 33.28 32.08
C TYR A 340 -9.95 31.76 32.29
N GLU A 341 -10.91 31.14 32.98
CA GLU A 341 -10.96 29.68 33.12
C GLU A 341 -11.00 29.05 31.72
N ALA A 342 -10.15 28.04 31.48
CA ALA A 342 -10.03 27.33 30.19
C ALA A 342 -9.84 28.26 28.96
N ASP A 343 -8.97 29.26 29.09
CA ASP A 343 -8.56 30.18 28.02
C ASP A 343 -7.74 29.48 26.91
N LEU A 344 -8.43 28.72 26.06
CA LEU A 344 -7.85 27.91 25.00
C LEU A 344 -8.70 27.96 23.74
N ALA A 345 -8.04 28.19 22.60
CA ALA A 345 -8.60 28.18 21.27
C ALA A 345 -7.82 27.23 20.35
N ILE A 346 -8.54 26.49 19.50
CA ILE A 346 -7.99 25.75 18.36
C ILE A 346 -8.45 26.43 17.07
N ILE A 347 -7.48 26.90 16.29
CA ILE A 347 -7.70 27.58 15.02
C ILE A 347 -7.49 26.56 13.89
N VAL A 348 -8.48 26.44 13.01
CA VAL A 348 -8.39 25.66 11.77
C VAL A 348 -7.97 26.59 10.64
N LEU A 349 -6.88 26.25 9.97
CA LEU A 349 -6.35 26.99 8.83
C LEU A 349 -7.02 26.54 7.53
N LYS A 350 -7.31 27.49 6.65
CA LYS A 350 -7.87 27.22 5.33
C LYS A 350 -6.83 26.60 4.39
N GLU A 351 -5.58 27.05 4.50
CA GLU A 351 -4.43 26.55 3.75
C GLU A 351 -3.52 25.73 4.66
N ARG A 352 -2.86 24.70 4.11
CA ARG A 352 -1.88 23.92 4.88
C ARG A 352 -0.53 24.62 4.91
N LEU A 353 0.01 24.82 6.10
CA LEU A 353 1.39 25.26 6.30
C LEU A 353 2.36 24.21 5.76
N LYS A 354 3.30 24.64 4.91
CA LYS A 354 4.40 23.81 4.42
C LYS A 354 5.43 23.69 5.54
N VAL A 355 5.80 22.46 5.86
CA VAL A 355 6.83 22.19 6.86
C VAL A 355 8.18 22.62 6.27
N THR A 356 8.90 23.47 7.00
CA THR A 356 10.24 23.96 6.65
C THR A 356 11.09 23.99 7.91
N GLY A 357 12.33 24.50 7.83
CA GLY A 357 13.09 24.75 9.05
C GLY A 357 12.46 25.84 9.93
N ASP A 358 11.70 26.79 9.36
CA ASP A 358 11.09 27.94 10.06
C ASP A 358 9.65 27.66 10.54
N VAL A 359 9.03 26.59 10.03
CA VAL A 359 7.61 26.28 10.21
C VAL A 359 7.48 24.78 10.50
N GLN A 360 7.30 24.41 11.76
CA GLN A 360 7.22 23.03 12.24
C GLN A 360 6.20 22.93 13.39
N PRO A 361 5.51 21.79 13.59
CA PRO A 361 4.61 21.62 14.72
C PRO A 361 5.34 21.54 16.07
N PHE A 362 4.66 21.99 17.12
CA PHE A 362 5.01 21.69 18.50
C PHE A 362 4.63 20.25 18.83
N GLY A 363 5.50 19.54 19.55
CA GLY A 363 5.20 18.18 20.02
C GLY A 363 4.19 18.23 21.16
N ILE A 364 3.03 17.62 20.98
CA ILE A 364 2.06 17.38 22.07
C ILE A 364 2.33 15.97 22.59
N ASP A 365 2.63 15.83 23.89
CA ASP A 365 2.86 14.52 24.47
C ASP A 365 1.63 13.61 24.31
N PRO A 366 1.80 12.36 23.82
CA PRO A 366 0.69 11.46 23.52
C PRO A 366 -0.25 11.04 24.68
N PRO A 367 0.08 11.15 25.99
CA PRO A 367 -0.86 10.80 27.07
C PRO A 367 -2.18 11.59 27.04
N PHE A 368 -2.22 12.76 26.41
CA PHE A 368 -3.42 13.60 26.33
C PHE A 368 -4.38 13.26 25.18
N LEU A 369 -3.94 12.55 24.13
CA LEU A 369 -4.76 12.29 22.94
C LEU A 369 -5.17 10.82 22.78
N LEU A 370 -4.35 9.87 23.21
CA LEU A 370 -4.61 8.44 22.99
C LEU A 370 -5.80 7.89 23.80
N TYR A 371 -6.12 8.48 24.95
CA TYR A 371 -7.19 7.96 25.83
C TYR A 371 -8.63 8.24 25.35
N ASN A 372 -8.84 9.21 24.45
CA ASN A 372 -10.19 9.64 24.05
C ASN A 372 -10.55 9.40 22.56
N CYS A 373 -9.59 9.00 21.70
CA CYS A 373 -9.85 8.84 20.26
C CYS A 373 -9.61 7.43 19.70
N LEU A 374 -9.11 6.46 20.48
CA LEU A 374 -8.75 5.12 19.98
C LEU A 374 -9.80 4.02 20.18
N TRP A 375 -11.01 4.34 20.63
CA TRP A 375 -12.10 3.35 20.82
C TRP A 375 -13.38 3.67 20.03
N SER A 376 -13.22 4.14 18.78
CA SER A 376 -14.32 4.30 17.83
C SER A 376 -13.99 3.72 16.45
N SER A 377 -13.91 2.38 16.39
CA SER A 377 -14.07 1.61 15.15
C SER A 377 -15.11 0.49 15.40
N PRO A 378 -15.97 0.12 14.42
CA PRO A 378 -17.34 -0.28 14.71
C PRO A 378 -17.55 -1.79 14.92
N THR A 379 -16.89 -2.39 15.93
CA THR A 379 -17.16 -3.78 16.35
C THR A 379 -17.10 -3.95 17.87
N HIS A 380 -18.03 -3.33 18.60
CA HIS A 380 -18.63 -3.88 19.84
C HIS A 380 -19.72 -2.93 20.37
N LEU A 381 -20.96 -3.43 20.44
CA LEU A 381 -22.03 -2.78 21.20
C LEU A 381 -21.81 -3.05 22.70
N GLN A 382 -21.21 -2.10 23.41
CA GLN A 382 -21.30 -2.02 24.86
C GLN A 382 -21.79 -0.64 25.28
N THR A 383 -23.02 -0.60 25.80
CA THR A 383 -23.60 0.55 26.48
C THR A 383 -22.83 0.82 27.77
N VAL A 384 -22.18 1.98 27.86
CA VAL A 384 -21.58 2.46 29.11
C VAL A 384 -22.59 3.36 29.84
N GLU A 385 -22.95 2.99 31.07
CA GLU A 385 -23.82 3.81 31.93
C GLU A 385 -23.18 5.17 32.25
N SER A 386 -24.02 6.22 32.31
CA SER A 386 -23.62 7.62 32.58
C SER A 386 -23.22 7.91 34.04
N SER A 387 -22.84 6.90 34.83
CA SER A 387 -22.75 6.97 36.29
C SER A 387 -21.32 6.97 36.88
N LYS A 388 -20.26 6.95 36.04
CA LYS A 388 -18.85 6.88 36.51
C LYS A 388 -17.86 7.88 35.89
N CYS A 389 -18.28 9.13 35.66
CA CYS A 389 -17.32 10.24 35.60
C CYS A 389 -17.01 10.73 37.03
N ARG A 390 -15.98 10.17 37.68
CA ARG A 390 -15.54 10.60 39.01
C ARG A 390 -14.57 11.79 38.88
N SER A 391 -14.83 12.84 39.64
CA SER A 391 -13.97 14.02 39.77
C SER A 391 -12.52 13.64 40.11
N LEU A 392 -11.56 14.32 39.49
CA LEU A 392 -10.14 14.27 39.82
C LEU A 392 -9.70 15.65 40.32
N ASN A 393 -9.45 15.74 41.62
CA ASN A 393 -8.92 16.94 42.26
C ASN A 393 -7.47 17.19 41.82
N LEU A 394 -7.17 18.45 41.48
CA LEU A 394 -5.81 18.95 41.38
C LEU A 394 -5.25 19.16 42.79
N ASN A 395 -4.53 18.17 43.32
CA ASN A 395 -3.68 18.37 44.49
C ASN A 395 -2.27 18.78 44.04
N THR A 396 -1.85 19.94 44.54
CA THR A 396 -0.57 20.60 44.27
C THR A 396 0.62 19.89 44.94
N HIS A 397 1.72 19.74 44.21
CA HIS A 397 3.07 19.77 44.78
C HIS A 397 4.01 20.54 43.83
N PRO A 398 5.09 21.14 44.34
CA PRO A 398 5.59 22.42 43.81
C PRO A 398 6.47 22.28 42.56
N LEU A 399 6.35 23.25 41.66
CA LEU A 399 7.35 23.54 40.64
C LEU A 399 8.45 24.43 41.23
N ASP A 400 9.70 24.02 41.06
CA ASP A 400 10.85 24.86 41.37
C ASP A 400 10.85 26.14 40.51
N GLU A 401 11.28 27.25 41.10
CA GLU A 401 11.34 28.55 40.45
C GLU A 401 12.36 28.57 39.30
N LYS A 402 11.90 28.79 38.06
CA LYS A 402 12.38 29.85 37.13
C LYS A 402 11.85 29.65 35.71
N VAL A 403 10.62 30.12 35.46
CA VAL A 403 10.23 30.59 34.12
C VAL A 403 9.58 31.95 34.28
N SER A 404 10.35 33.00 33.97
CA SER A 404 9.88 34.38 33.98
C SER A 404 8.91 34.61 32.84
N VAL A 405 7.63 34.79 33.16
CA VAL A 405 6.59 35.21 32.22
C VAL A 405 6.81 36.67 31.86
N PHE A 406 7.05 36.96 30.58
CA PHE A 406 7.03 38.33 30.07
C PHE A 406 5.58 38.81 29.92
N GLY A 407 5.09 39.50 30.95
CA GLY A 407 3.88 40.32 30.83
C GLY A 407 4.15 41.63 30.07
N PRO A 408 3.12 42.27 29.50
CA PRO A 408 3.29 43.56 28.84
C PRO A 408 3.59 44.67 29.85
N SER A 409 4.68 45.40 29.63
CA SER A 409 4.96 46.64 30.35
C SER A 409 4.03 47.75 29.86
N HIS A 410 3.21 48.31 30.75
CA HIS A 410 2.52 49.57 30.48
C HIS A 410 3.55 50.69 30.22
N GLY A 411 3.26 51.51 29.21
CA GLY A 411 3.83 52.84 28.97
C GLY A 411 2.68 53.82 28.80
#